data_AF-A0A0A0BPK6-F1
#
_entry.id   AF-A0A0A0BPK6-F1
#
_cell.length_a   1.000
_cell.length_b   1.000
_cell.length_c   1.000
_cell.angle_alpha   90.00
_cell.angle_beta   90.00
_cell.angle_gamma   90.00
#
_symmetry.space_group_name_H-M   'P 1'
#
loop_
_entity.id
_entity.type
_entity.pdbx_description
1 polymer ?
#
loop_
_entity_poly.entity_id
_entity_poly.type
_entity_poly.pdbx_seq_one_letter_code
_entity_poly.pdbx_strand_id
1 'polypeptide(L)'
;MWSPLAWAVAAGSLALAGWAAWRALRDRPVILRQLLVGAGVEALLLVHVVVALVLSATGSPPADAPTFWGYLVTTLFVLPVAAAWAFAERTRWSSVVLLVAAVTVAFLQLRLVQVWSGS
;
A
#
# COMPACT_ATOMS: atom_id res chain seq x y z
N MET A 1 5.78 7.75 17.45
CA MET A 1 4.76 6.70 17.26
C MET A 1 4.07 6.90 15.91
N TRP A 2 4.68 6.35 14.85
CA TRP A 2 4.21 6.43 13.45
C TRP A 2 3.22 5.30 13.09
N SER A 3 3.05 4.33 14.00
CA SER A 3 2.19 3.16 13.82
C SER A 3 0.74 3.46 13.44
N PRO A 4 0.07 4.55 13.90
CA PRO A 4 -1.31 4.82 13.46
C PRO A 4 -1.43 5.04 11.95
N LEU A 5 -0.42 5.65 11.32
CA LEU A 5 -0.39 5.87 9.87
C LEU A 5 -0.22 4.54 9.12
N ALA A 6 0.68 3.67 9.60
CA ALA A 6 0.87 2.35 9.02
C ALA A 6 -0.43 1.53 9.04
N TRP A 7 -1.14 1.56 10.18
CA TRP A 7 -2.45 0.91 10.32
C TRP A 7 -3.53 1.55 9.44
N ALA A 8 -3.54 2.87 9.29
CA ALA A 8 -4.48 3.56 8.41
C ALA A 8 -4.27 3.19 6.94
N VAL A 9 -3.01 3.15 6.48
CA VAL A 9 -2.66 2.68 5.13
C VAL A 9 -3.08 1.22 4.96
N ALA A 10 -2.73 0.34 5.91
CA ALA A 10 -3.09 -1.08 5.85
C ALA A 10 -4.62 -1.29 5.79
N ALA A 11 -5.39 -0.60 6.63
CA ALA A 11 -6.84 -0.68 6.64
C ALA A 11 -7.45 -0.17 5.32
N GLY A 12 -6.95 0.95 4.80
CA GLY A 12 -7.37 1.49 3.50
C GLY A 12 -7.08 0.53 2.35
N SER A 13 -5.89 -0.08 2.35
CA SER A 13 -5.51 -1.11 1.37
C SER A 13 -6.38 -2.36 1.48
N LEU A 14 -6.70 -2.83 2.69
CA LEU A 14 -7.58 -3.99 2.88
C LEU A 14 -9.03 -3.72 2.44
N ALA A 15 -9.54 -2.51 2.68
CA ALA A 15 -10.84 -2.10 2.17
C ALA A 15 -10.86 -2.10 0.62
N LEU A 16 -9.80 -1.58 0.00
CA LEU A 16 -9.63 -1.61 -1.45
C LEU A 16 -9.50 -3.05 -1.98
N ALA A 17 -8.76 -3.90 -1.28
CA ALA A 17 -8.63 -5.32 -1.59
C ALA A 17 -10.00 -6.03 -1.56
N GLY A 18 -10.79 -5.83 -0.50
CA GLY A 18 -12.13 -6.40 -0.40
C GLY A 18 -13.04 -5.97 -1.56
N TRP A 19 -12.96 -4.69 -1.96
CA TRP A 19 -13.72 -4.19 -3.11
C TRP A 19 -13.24 -4.78 -4.44
N ALA A 20 -11.92 -4.88 -4.64
CA ALA A 20 -11.33 -5.48 -5.82
C ALA A 20 -11.67 -6.97 -5.93
N ALA A 21 -11.61 -7.72 -4.81
CA ALA A 21 -12.04 -9.11 -4.73
C ALA A 21 -13.51 -9.28 -5.13
N TRP A 22 -14.40 -8.45 -4.58
CA TRP A 22 -15.82 -8.50 -4.95
C TRP A 22 -16.04 -8.26 -6.45
N ARG A 23 -15.31 -7.32 -7.07
CA ARG A 23 -15.37 -7.08 -8.52
C ARG A 23 -14.83 -8.25 -9.33
N ALA A 24 -13.70 -8.82 -8.91
CA ALA A 24 -13.08 -9.98 -9.55
C ALA A 24 -14.03 -11.19 -9.53
N LEU A 25 -14.67 -11.46 -8.39
CA LEU A 25 -15.68 -12.53 -8.23
C LEU A 25 -16.95 -12.30 -9.07
N ARG A 26 -17.21 -11.06 -9.49
CA ARG A 26 -18.34 -10.68 -10.36
C ARG A 26 -17.92 -10.57 -11.84
N ASP A 27 -16.72 -11.02 -12.20
CA ASP A 27 -16.14 -10.91 -13.54
C ASP A 27 -16.12 -9.47 -14.09
N ARG A 28 -15.95 -8.47 -13.20
CA ARG A 28 -15.90 -7.05 -13.58
C ARG A 28 -14.47 -6.49 -13.49
N PRO A 29 -14.06 -5.58 -14.40
CA PRO A 29 -12.74 -4.93 -14.36
C PRO A 29 -12.61 -3.93 -13.22
N VAL A 30 -11.51 -3.18 -13.12
CA VAL A 30 -11.40 -2.05 -12.19
C VAL A 30 -12.24 -0.86 -12.67
N ILE A 31 -12.73 -0.03 -11.74
CA ILE A 31 -13.36 1.27 -12.07
C ILE A 31 -12.50 2.43 -11.60
N LEU A 32 -12.70 3.60 -12.21
CA LEU A 32 -12.00 4.84 -11.82
C LEU A 32 -12.14 5.15 -10.32
N ARG A 33 -13.30 4.89 -9.70
CA ARG A 33 -13.47 5.10 -8.26
C ARG A 33 -12.51 4.26 -7.40
N GLN A 34 -12.20 3.03 -7.81
CA GLN A 34 -11.21 2.20 -7.11
C GLN A 34 -9.80 2.76 -7.25
N LEU A 35 -9.47 3.30 -8.43
CA LEU A 35 -8.19 3.97 -8.66
C LEU A 35 -8.06 5.25 -7.83
N LEU A 36 -9.14 6.03 -7.68
CA LEU A 36 -9.16 7.21 -6.81
C LEU A 36 -9.00 6.84 -5.33
N VAL A 37 -9.63 5.76 -4.87
CA VAL A 37 -9.41 5.24 -3.50
C VAL A 37 -7.96 4.77 -3.34
N GLY A 38 -7.42 4.05 -4.33
CA GLY A 38 -6.00 3.65 -4.35
C GLY A 38 -5.05 4.85 -4.28
N ALA A 39 -5.35 5.93 -5.02
CA ALA A 39 -4.60 7.17 -4.94
C ALA A 39 -4.69 7.86 -3.57
N GLY A 40 -5.84 7.75 -2.88
CA GLY A 40 -5.98 8.20 -1.49
C GLY A 40 -5.11 7.40 -0.51
N VAL A 41 -5.03 6.08 -0.69
CA VAL A 41 -4.12 5.21 0.08
C VAL A 41 -2.66 5.57 -0.21
N GLU A 42 -2.31 5.84 -1.47
CA GLU A 42 -0.98 6.27 -1.88
C GLU A 42 -0.61 7.63 -1.25
N ALA A 43 -1.55 8.58 -1.20
CA ALA A 43 -1.33 9.86 -0.53
C ALA A 43 -1.06 9.69 0.98
N LEU A 44 -1.80 8.79 1.65
CA LEU A 44 -1.53 8.45 3.05
C LEU A 44 -0.14 7.80 3.21
N LEU A 45 0.27 6.95 2.26
CA LEU A 45 1.60 6.34 2.25
C LEU A 45 2.71 7.40 2.07
N LEU A 46 2.50 8.42 1.25
CA LEU A 46 3.45 9.54 1.13
C LEU A 46 3.58 10.32 2.45
N VAL A 47 2.47 10.56 3.17
CA VAL A 47 2.52 11.17 4.51
C VAL A 47 3.31 10.29 5.48
N HIS A 48 3.11 8.96 5.42
CA HIS A 48 3.89 8.01 6.19
C HIS A 48 5.39 8.15 5.89
N VAL A 49 5.80 8.22 4.63
CA VAL A 49 7.20 8.40 4.23
C VAL A 49 7.81 9.65 4.87
N VAL A 50 7.10 10.78 4.81
CA VAL A 50 7.57 12.03 5.43
C VAL A 50 7.75 11.86 6.93
N VAL A 51 6.79 11.24 7.62
CA VAL A 51 6.90 10.99 9.06
C VAL A 51 8.07 10.05 9.40
N ALA A 52 8.28 8.99 8.61
CA ALA A 52 9.41 8.08 8.79
C ALA A 52 10.76 8.78 8.59
N LEU A 53 10.86 9.67 7.60
CA LEU A 53 12.05 10.52 7.38
C LEU A 53 12.32 11.44 8.57
N VAL A 54 11.29 12.16 9.03
CA VAL A 54 11.41 13.10 10.17
C VAL A 54 11.82 12.35 11.44
N LEU A 55 11.22 11.21 11.74
CA LEU A 55 11.58 10.41 12.92
C LEU A 55 13.02 9.87 12.83
N SER A 56 13.44 9.42 11.64
CA SER A 56 14.81 8.96 11.42
C SER A 56 15.83 10.10 11.61
N ALA A 57 15.52 11.30 11.12
CA ALA A 57 16.38 12.48 11.25
C ALA A 57 16.40 13.07 12.68
N THR A 58 15.35 12.86 13.46
CA THR A 58 15.21 13.39 14.84
C THR A 58 15.66 12.41 15.92
N GLY A 59 16.39 11.35 15.53
CA GLY A 59 17.04 10.42 16.47
C GLY A 59 16.20 9.22 16.85
N SER A 60 15.12 8.92 16.13
CA SER A 60 14.34 7.69 16.25
C SER A 60 14.33 6.91 14.93
N PRO A 61 15.49 6.44 14.42
CA PRO A 61 15.54 5.65 13.19
C PRO A 61 14.93 4.24 13.38
N PRO A 62 14.55 3.57 12.27
CA PRO A 62 14.19 2.15 12.29
C PRO A 62 15.36 1.29 12.78
N ALA A 63 15.05 0.18 13.47
CA ALA A 63 16.06 -0.76 13.98
C ALA A 63 16.94 -1.34 12.86
N ASP A 64 16.34 -1.66 11.71
CA ASP A 64 17.05 -2.05 10.48
C ASP A 64 16.68 -1.10 9.33
N ALA A 65 17.47 -0.05 9.15
CA ALA A 65 17.20 1.02 8.20
C ALA A 65 17.24 0.57 6.72
N PRO A 66 18.26 -0.15 6.23
CA PRO A 66 18.26 -0.64 4.85
C PRO A 66 17.01 -1.44 4.50
N THR A 67 16.61 -2.37 5.36
CA THR A 67 15.42 -3.21 5.14
C THR A 67 14.13 -2.37 5.19
N PHE A 68 14.02 -1.45 6.15
CA PHE A 68 12.86 -0.57 6.27
C PHE A 68 12.66 0.28 5.02
N TRP A 69 13.71 0.98 4.57
CA TRP A 69 13.63 1.84 3.39
C TRP A 69 13.39 1.03 2.11
N GLY A 70 13.98 -0.16 1.99
CA GLY A 70 13.71 -1.08 0.88
C GLY A 70 12.23 -1.47 0.79
N TYR A 71 11.61 -1.83 1.91
CA TYR A 71 10.17 -2.13 1.93
C TYR A 71 9.30 -0.91 1.66
N LEU A 72 9.65 0.24 2.23
CA LEU A 72 8.85 1.45 2.07
C LEU A 72 8.85 1.93 0.61
N VAL A 73 10.02 1.95 -0.03
CA VAL A 73 10.16 2.27 -1.46
C VAL A 73 9.41 1.26 -2.30
N THR A 74 9.56 -0.05 -2.03
CA THR A 74 8.81 -1.09 -2.74
C THR A 74 7.30 -0.84 -2.66
N THR A 75 6.80 -0.53 -1.46
CA THR A 75 5.37 -0.31 -1.21
C THR A 75 4.81 0.84 -2.05
N LEU A 76 5.56 1.95 -2.20
CA LEU A 76 5.17 3.12 -3.02
C LEU A 76 4.91 2.77 -4.49
N PHE A 77 5.52 1.72 -5.03
CA PHE A 77 5.32 1.36 -6.43
C PHE A 77 4.20 0.34 -6.65
N VAL A 78 3.74 -0.35 -5.62
CA VAL A 78 2.77 -1.45 -5.77
C VAL A 78 1.43 -0.97 -6.33
N LEU A 79 0.82 0.06 -5.74
CA LEU A 79 -0.48 0.58 -6.22
C LEU A 79 -0.36 1.34 -7.55
N PRO A 80 0.66 2.20 -7.80
CA PRO A 80 0.83 2.84 -9.09
C PRO A 80 1.00 1.86 -10.24
N VAL A 81 1.76 0.78 -10.06
CA VAL A 81 1.92 -0.27 -11.08
C VAL A 81 0.60 -1.01 -11.31
N ALA A 82 -0.14 -1.32 -10.25
CA ALA A 82 -1.47 -1.93 -10.39
C ALA A 82 -2.49 -1.00 -11.09
N ALA A 83 -2.41 0.30 -10.84
CA ALA A 83 -3.23 1.30 -11.52
C ALA A 83 -2.88 1.38 -13.01
N ALA A 84 -1.58 1.40 -13.35
CA ALA A 84 -1.13 1.34 -14.75
C ALA A 84 -1.63 0.06 -15.44
N TRP A 85 -1.54 -1.08 -14.76
CA TRP A 85 -2.07 -2.35 -15.25
C TRP A 85 -3.57 -2.29 -15.53
N ALA A 86 -4.36 -1.65 -14.66
CA ALA A 86 -5.79 -1.49 -14.85
C ALA A 86 -6.17 -0.65 -16.08
N PHE A 87 -5.27 0.22 -16.57
CA PHE A 87 -5.48 0.93 -17.83
C PHE A 87 -5.14 0.07 -19.05
N ALA A 88 -4.10 -0.76 -18.95
CA ALA A 88 -3.66 -1.66 -20.01
C ALA A 88 -4.63 -2.85 -20.20
N GLU A 89 -5.16 -3.39 -19.11
CA GLU A 89 -6.04 -4.56 -19.09
C GLU A 89 -7.45 -4.18 -18.62
N ARG A 90 -8.46 -4.38 -19.48
CA ARG A 90 -9.86 -3.97 -19.22
C ARG A 90 -10.80 -5.11 -18.90
N THR A 91 -10.27 -6.29 -18.58
CA THR A 91 -11.04 -7.46 -18.13
C THR A 91 -11.00 -7.64 -16.60
N ARG A 92 -11.64 -8.70 -16.09
CA ARG A 92 -11.62 -9.08 -14.66
C ARG A 92 -10.22 -9.19 -14.06
N TRP A 93 -9.20 -9.44 -14.89
CA TRP A 93 -7.81 -9.57 -14.47
C TRP A 93 -7.25 -8.27 -13.87
N SER A 94 -7.74 -7.11 -14.30
CA SER A 94 -7.41 -5.84 -13.65
C SER A 94 -7.81 -5.82 -12.17
N SER A 95 -8.98 -6.38 -11.83
CA SER A 95 -9.47 -6.46 -10.45
C SER A 95 -8.65 -7.45 -9.61
N VAL A 96 -8.19 -8.55 -10.22
CA VAL A 96 -7.29 -9.52 -9.58
C VAL A 96 -5.94 -8.88 -9.26
N VAL A 97 -5.35 -8.15 -10.21
CA VAL A 97 -4.09 -7.45 -9.99
C VAL A 97 -4.22 -6.38 -8.91
N LEU A 98 -5.29 -5.59 -8.92
CA LEU A 98 -5.55 -4.60 -7.88
C LEU A 98 -5.73 -5.25 -6.50
N LEU A 99 -6.44 -6.38 -6.42
CA LEU A 99 -6.57 -7.17 -5.19
C LEU A 99 -5.20 -7.59 -4.65
N VAL A 100 -4.37 -8.22 -5.48
CA VAL A 100 -3.03 -8.70 -5.07
C VAL A 100 -2.14 -7.54 -4.63
N ALA A 101 -2.18 -6.42 -5.37
CA ALA A 101 -1.43 -5.22 -5.04
C ALA A 101 -1.87 -4.63 -3.68
N ALA A 102 -3.19 -4.50 -3.47
CA ALA A 102 -3.72 -3.96 -2.22
C ALA A 102 -3.43 -4.85 -1.01
N VAL A 103 -3.51 -6.18 -1.15
CA VAL A 103 -3.09 -7.12 -0.11
C VAL A 103 -1.60 -7.01 0.17
N THR A 104 -0.77 -6.89 -0.87
CA THR A 104 0.68 -6.72 -0.74
C THR A 104 1.02 -5.46 0.05
N VAL A 105 0.37 -4.32 -0.23
CA VAL A 105 0.59 -3.09 0.54
C VAL A 105 0.23 -3.28 2.01
N ALA A 106 -0.92 -3.88 2.31
CA ALA A 106 -1.32 -4.14 3.69
C ALA A 106 -0.31 -5.03 4.43
N PHE A 107 0.19 -6.08 3.77
CA PHE A 107 1.22 -6.95 4.33
C PHE A 107 2.55 -6.21 4.56
N LEU A 108 2.97 -5.37 3.61
CA LEU A 108 4.20 -4.59 3.76
C LEU A 108 4.12 -3.56 4.89
N GLN A 109 2.94 -3.00 5.18
CA GLN A 109 2.75 -2.15 6.37
C GLN A 109 3.02 -2.92 7.67
N LEU A 110 2.57 -4.18 7.78
CA LEU A 110 2.88 -5.02 8.93
C LEU A 110 4.39 -5.28 9.05
N ARG A 111 5.04 -5.59 7.92
CA ARG A 111 6.50 -5.78 7.88
C ARG A 111 7.26 -4.53 8.28
N LEU A 112 6.83 -3.35 7.83
CA LEU A 112 7.43 -2.08 8.23
C LEU A 112 7.34 -1.88 9.74
N VAL A 113 6.20 -2.20 10.37
CA VAL A 113 6.03 -2.08 11.82
C VAL A 113 7.01 -2.97 12.55
N GLN A 114 7.14 -4.23 12.12
CA GLN A 114 8.08 -5.21 12.67
C GLN A 114 9.54 -4.79 12.53
N VAL A 115 9.95 -4.36 11.33
CA VAL A 115 11.33 -3.96 11.02
C VAL A 115 11.74 -2.72 11.79
N TRP A 116 10.81 -1.78 12.01
CA TRP A 116 11.09 -0.61 12.84
C TRP A 116 11.29 -0.99 14.31
N SER A 117 10.47 -1.91 14.85
CA SER A 117 10.58 -2.37 16.24
C SER A 117 11.70 -3.37 16.49
N GLY A 118 12.35 -3.87 15.44
CA GLY A 118 13.41 -4.88 15.55
C GLY A 118 12.89 -6.27 15.94
N SER A 119 11.66 -6.60 15.56
CA SER A 119 10.98 -7.88 15.85
C SER A 119 10.78 -8.74 14.61
#